data_AF-H2YKN2-F1
#
_entry.id   AF-H2YKN2-F1
#
_cell.length_a   1.000
_cell.length_b   1.000
_cell.length_c   1.000
_cell.angle_alpha   90.00
_cell.angle_beta   90.00
_cell.angle_gamma   90.00
#
_symmetry.space_group_name_H-M   'P 1'
#
loop_
_entity.id
_entity.type
_entity.pdbx_description
1 polymer ?
#
loop_
_entity_poly.entity_id
_entity_poly.type
_entity_poly.pdbx_seq_one_letter_code
_entity_poly.pdbx_strand_id
1 'polypeptide(L)'
;MSPSEPPAAEKPNQPRKGRVTNQLQYLRKVVMTQLWKHHFAWPFHLPVDPVKLGLPDYFDIIKHPMDMTLIKKKLETNQYYSAKECLQDFNLMFSNCYIYNKAKKGVKRKADTTTPVITTVAGKNPTAQSPEHDTVQSLGRRESSGRTIRPPRSRDLDSEEGVGCMTEQVKYCNNLLKDFFSKKHASFAWPFYKSVDADLLGLHDYYDMIKNPMDLGTMRKKMDNREYRSPDEFAYDMRLIVTNCYKYNPPDHDVVAMAKKLS
;
A
#
# COMPACT_ATOMS: atom_id res chain seq x y z
N MET A 1 -36.08 12.67 -32.87
CA MET A 1 -35.15 12.72 -31.72
C MET A 1 -35.53 13.92 -30.90
N SER A 2 -36.11 13.71 -29.72
CA SER A 2 -36.42 14.80 -28.79
C SER A 2 -35.12 15.29 -28.15
N PRO A 3 -34.90 16.62 -28.01
CA PRO A 3 -33.68 17.14 -27.41
C PRO A 3 -33.65 16.80 -25.91
N SER A 4 -32.52 16.26 -25.45
CA SER A 4 -32.22 15.98 -24.05
C SER A 4 -32.14 17.28 -23.25
N GLU A 5 -32.91 17.36 -22.16
CA GLU A 5 -32.88 18.49 -21.22
C GLU A 5 -31.48 18.69 -20.61
N PRO A 6 -31.06 19.94 -20.38
CA PRO A 6 -29.82 20.24 -19.70
C PRO A 6 -29.90 19.86 -18.21
N PRO A 7 -28.77 19.50 -17.57
CA PRO A 7 -28.74 19.13 -16.16
C PRO A 7 -29.13 20.34 -15.30
N ALA A 8 -30.14 20.15 -14.45
CA ALA A 8 -30.65 21.18 -13.54
C ALA A 8 -29.55 21.72 -12.62
N ALA A 9 -29.43 23.06 -12.55
CA ALA A 9 -28.48 23.75 -11.68
C ALA A 9 -28.72 23.42 -10.19
N GLU A 10 -27.65 23.03 -9.47
CA GLU A 10 -27.69 22.78 -8.02
C GLU A 10 -28.02 24.08 -7.26
N LYS A 11 -29.03 24.03 -6.38
CA LYS A 11 -29.40 25.15 -5.50
C LYS A 11 -28.38 25.34 -4.36
N PRO A 12 -27.99 26.58 -4.02
CA PRO A 12 -27.04 26.85 -2.94
C PRO A 12 -27.73 26.77 -1.56
N ASN A 13 -27.00 26.31 -0.53
CA ASN A 13 -27.37 26.30 0.90
C ASN A 13 -28.24 25.18 1.49
N GLN A 14 -28.06 23.91 1.07
CA GLN A 14 -28.34 22.80 1.98
C GLN A 14 -27.03 22.17 2.46
N PRO A 15 -26.87 21.86 3.77
CA PRO A 15 -25.71 21.11 4.25
C PRO A 15 -25.66 19.81 3.46
N ARG A 16 -24.58 19.63 2.68
CA ARG A 16 -24.42 18.48 1.80
C ARG A 16 -24.48 17.21 2.65
N LYS A 17 -25.57 16.45 2.49
CA LYS A 17 -25.70 15.14 3.11
C LYS A 17 -24.57 14.26 2.57
N GLY A 18 -23.78 13.68 3.46
CA GLY A 18 -22.72 12.77 3.04
C GLY A 18 -23.28 11.54 2.35
N ARG A 19 -22.39 10.78 1.70
CA ARG A 19 -22.75 9.69 0.80
C ARG A 19 -22.19 8.38 1.33
N VAL A 20 -22.86 7.29 0.97
CA VAL A 20 -22.29 5.96 1.08
C VAL A 20 -21.74 5.61 -0.29
N THR A 21 -20.41 5.48 -0.39
CA THR A 21 -19.74 5.07 -1.63
C THR A 21 -18.82 3.89 -1.36
N ASN A 22 -18.47 3.16 -2.41
CA ASN A 22 -17.59 2.00 -2.33
C ASN A 22 -16.21 2.36 -1.75
N GLN A 23 -15.71 3.55 -2.11
CA GLN A 23 -14.47 4.07 -1.54
C GLN A 23 -14.59 4.39 -0.04
N LEU A 24 -15.68 5.00 0.40
CA LEU A 24 -15.92 5.29 1.81
C LEU A 24 -16.13 3.99 2.62
N GLN A 25 -16.78 3.00 2.03
CA GLN A 25 -16.90 1.66 2.60
C GLN A 25 -15.55 0.95 2.71
N TYR A 26 -14.68 1.05 1.70
CA TYR A 26 -13.30 0.57 1.76
C TYR A 26 -12.52 1.23 2.89
N LEU A 27 -12.58 2.57 2.98
CA LEU A 27 -11.91 3.33 4.02
C LEU A 27 -12.39 2.92 5.42
N ARG A 28 -13.69 2.67 5.59
CA ARG A 28 -14.29 2.21 6.85
C ARG A 28 -13.94 0.77 7.21
N LYS A 29 -14.23 -0.17 6.31
CA LYS A 29 -14.14 -1.61 6.61
C LYS A 29 -12.72 -2.13 6.54
N VAL A 30 -11.88 -1.55 5.69
CA VAL A 30 -10.54 -2.07 5.38
C VAL A 30 -9.45 -1.19 5.96
N VAL A 31 -9.40 0.09 5.58
CA VAL A 31 -8.29 0.98 6.00
C VAL A 31 -8.37 1.29 7.49
N MET A 32 -9.51 1.76 7.98
CA MET A 32 -9.71 2.08 9.39
C MET A 32 -9.49 0.85 10.28
N THR A 33 -10.05 -0.31 9.93
CA THR A 33 -9.88 -1.56 10.69
C THR A 33 -8.42 -2.01 10.78
N GLN A 34 -7.66 -1.94 9.68
CA GLN A 34 -6.25 -2.31 9.68
C GLN A 34 -5.40 -1.31 10.46
N LEU A 35 -5.64 -0.01 10.25
CA LEU A 35 -4.91 1.03 10.96
C LEU A 35 -5.16 0.94 12.47
N TRP A 36 -6.40 0.65 12.89
CA TRP A 36 -6.77 0.50 14.31
C TRP A 36 -6.04 -0.65 15.01
N LYS A 37 -5.75 -1.73 14.27
CA LYS A 37 -5.02 -2.90 14.79
C LYS A 37 -3.51 -2.72 14.77
N HIS A 38 -3.01 -1.69 14.10
CA HIS A 38 -1.58 -1.50 13.94
C HIS A 38 -0.92 -1.17 15.30
N HIS A 39 0.17 -1.84 15.62
CA HIS A 39 0.85 -1.74 16.92
C HIS A 39 1.17 -0.29 17.34
N PHE A 40 1.53 0.56 16.37
CA PHE A 40 1.91 1.95 16.61
C PHE A 40 0.77 2.97 16.43
N ALA A 41 -0.46 2.53 16.17
CA ALA A 41 -1.59 3.45 15.94
C ALA A 41 -2.22 3.99 17.23
N TRP A 42 -1.89 3.40 18.39
CA TRP A 42 -2.50 3.75 19.68
C TRP A 42 -2.53 5.26 20.01
N PRO A 43 -1.51 6.10 19.68
CA PRO A 43 -1.55 7.53 20.00
C PRO A 43 -2.59 8.30 19.19
N PHE A 44 -3.07 7.72 18.09
CA PHE A 44 -4.01 8.34 17.15
C PHE A 44 -5.45 7.88 17.40
N HIS A 45 -5.68 6.94 18.32
CA HIS A 45 -7.02 6.40 18.57
C HIS A 45 -7.95 7.48 19.13
N LEU A 46 -7.49 8.18 20.17
CA LEU A 46 -8.27 9.18 20.89
C LEU A 46 -7.77 10.59 20.58
N PRO A 47 -8.63 11.62 20.76
CA PRO A 47 -8.19 13.01 20.74
C PRO A 47 -7.02 13.22 21.71
N VAL A 48 -6.08 14.09 21.33
CA VAL A 48 -5.01 14.51 22.23
C VAL A 48 -5.63 15.25 23.41
N ASP A 49 -5.33 14.80 24.62
CA ASP A 49 -5.65 15.47 25.88
C ASP A 49 -4.42 16.27 26.33
N PRO A 50 -4.38 17.60 26.10
CA PRO A 50 -3.18 18.37 26.37
C PRO A 50 -2.93 18.57 27.87
N VAL A 51 -3.96 18.51 28.71
CA VAL A 51 -3.82 18.63 30.16
C VAL A 51 -3.14 17.38 30.71
N LYS A 52 -3.65 16.20 30.34
CA LYS A 52 -3.09 14.91 30.77
C LYS A 52 -1.67 14.69 30.28
N LEU A 53 -1.33 15.22 29.10
CA LEU A 53 -0.02 15.05 28.48
C LEU A 53 0.96 16.20 28.78
N GLY A 54 0.55 17.23 29.53
CA GLY A 54 1.39 18.38 29.84
C GLY A 54 1.79 19.20 28.60
N LEU A 55 0.86 19.37 27.66
CA LEU A 55 1.03 20.06 26.38
C LEU A 55 0.21 21.37 26.33
N PRO A 56 0.51 22.39 27.16
CA PRO A 56 -0.34 23.57 27.31
C PRO A 56 -0.53 24.38 26.01
N ASP A 57 0.42 24.28 25.07
CA ASP A 57 0.45 24.98 23.79
C ASP A 57 -0.19 24.18 22.62
N TYR A 58 -0.78 23.00 22.90
CA TYR A 58 -1.24 22.10 21.84
C TYR A 58 -2.30 22.73 20.95
N PHE A 59 -3.36 23.31 21.53
CA PHE A 59 -4.44 23.96 20.76
C PHE A 59 -4.05 25.35 20.21
N ASP A 60 -2.97 25.93 20.72
CA ASP A 60 -2.38 27.14 20.14
C ASP A 60 -1.68 26.85 18.82
N ILE A 61 -1.06 25.67 18.70
CA ILE A 61 -0.36 25.22 17.49
C ILE A 61 -1.31 24.48 16.54
N ILE A 62 -2.14 23.58 17.07
CA ILE A 62 -3.03 22.70 16.30
C ILE A 62 -4.45 23.26 16.28
N LYS A 63 -4.84 23.80 15.13
CA LYS A 63 -6.14 24.48 14.93
C LYS A 63 -7.30 23.55 14.64
N HIS A 64 -7.04 22.41 14.00
CA HIS A 64 -8.05 21.42 13.66
C HIS A 64 -7.60 20.04 14.14
N PRO A 65 -7.84 19.71 15.42
CA PRO A 65 -7.54 18.39 15.96
C PRO A 65 -8.24 17.29 15.16
N MET A 66 -7.57 16.16 14.99
CA MET A 66 -8.11 15.01 14.27
C MET A 66 -7.52 13.73 14.83
N ASP A 67 -8.36 12.71 14.96
CA ASP A 67 -8.05 11.41 15.54
C ASP A 67 -8.90 10.31 14.88
N MET A 68 -8.53 9.05 15.11
CA MET A 68 -9.18 7.90 14.49
C MET A 68 -10.60 7.67 15.00
N THR A 69 -10.93 7.99 16.26
CA THR A 69 -12.33 7.91 16.73
C THR A 69 -13.23 8.88 15.99
N LEU A 70 -12.77 10.11 15.74
CA LEU A 70 -13.52 11.11 14.99
C LEU A 70 -13.71 10.68 13.53
N ILE A 71 -12.64 10.26 12.84
CA ILE A 71 -12.71 9.78 11.46
C ILE A 71 -13.65 8.57 11.35
N LYS A 72 -13.55 7.63 12.30
CA LYS A 72 -14.41 6.44 12.36
C LYS A 72 -15.88 6.84 12.51
N LYS A 73 -16.18 7.76 13.44
CA LYS A 73 -17.53 8.30 13.63
C LYS A 73 -18.06 8.97 12.37
N LYS A 74 -17.24 9.77 11.67
CA LYS A 74 -17.63 10.43 10.41
C LYS A 74 -17.94 9.42 9.30
N LEU A 75 -17.17 8.32 9.22
CA LEU A 75 -17.45 7.20 8.30
C LEU A 75 -18.73 6.42 8.67
N GLU A 76 -19.00 6.23 9.96
CA GLU A 76 -20.18 5.49 10.44
C GLU A 76 -21.48 6.30 10.32
N THR A 77 -21.39 7.62 10.43
CA THR A 77 -22.53 8.54 10.36
C THR A 77 -22.71 9.16 8.98
N ASN A 78 -22.00 8.67 7.96
CA ASN A 78 -22.06 9.13 6.57
C ASN A 78 -21.88 10.65 6.46
N GLN A 79 -20.86 11.20 7.13
CA GLN A 79 -20.56 12.64 7.13
C GLN A 79 -19.61 13.05 6.00
N TYR A 80 -18.99 12.10 5.31
CA TYR A 80 -18.16 12.37 4.14
C TYR A 80 -18.99 12.30 2.86
N TYR A 81 -18.78 13.26 1.97
CA TYR A 81 -19.35 13.25 0.63
C TYR A 81 -18.49 12.41 -0.33
N SER A 82 -17.17 12.39 -0.11
CA SER A 82 -16.21 11.66 -0.94
C SER A 82 -15.07 11.05 -0.12
N ALA A 83 -14.39 10.02 -0.66
CA ALA A 83 -13.22 9.45 0.00
C ALA A 83 -12.05 10.44 0.14
N LYS A 84 -11.96 11.41 -0.77
CA LYS A 84 -10.97 12.50 -0.70
C LYS A 84 -11.07 13.27 0.61
N GLU A 85 -12.29 13.58 1.06
CA GLU A 85 -12.52 14.26 2.34
C GLU A 85 -12.10 13.40 3.54
N CYS A 86 -12.37 12.10 3.48
CA CYS A 86 -11.91 11.18 4.53
C CYS A 86 -10.38 11.05 4.56
N LEU A 87 -9.73 10.99 3.40
CA LEU A 87 -8.26 10.98 3.29
C LEU A 87 -7.63 12.30 3.76
N GLN A 88 -8.31 13.43 3.54
CA GLN A 88 -7.88 14.73 4.07
C GLN A 88 -7.82 14.71 5.61
N ASP A 89 -8.81 14.11 6.28
CA ASP A 89 -8.77 13.98 7.74
C ASP A 89 -7.66 13.05 8.23
N PHE A 90 -7.41 11.92 7.55
CA PHE A 90 -6.25 11.07 7.85
C PHE A 90 -4.93 11.83 7.69
N ASN A 91 -4.77 12.59 6.61
CA ASN A 91 -3.58 13.41 6.36
C ASN A 91 -3.44 14.52 7.41
N LEU A 92 -4.54 15.14 7.83
CA LEU A 92 -4.57 16.15 8.88
C LEU A 92 -4.14 15.57 10.23
N MET A 93 -4.63 14.39 10.59
CA MET A 93 -4.22 13.67 11.81
C MET A 93 -2.70 13.45 11.87
N PHE A 94 -2.09 12.97 10.77
CA PHE A 94 -0.64 12.77 10.71
C PHE A 94 0.15 14.10 10.64
N SER A 95 -0.38 15.08 9.90
CA SER A 95 0.26 16.39 9.75
C SER A 95 0.25 17.18 11.06
N ASN A 96 -0.83 17.13 11.84
CA ASN A 96 -0.89 17.71 13.17
C ASN A 96 0.17 17.11 14.10
N CYS A 97 0.31 15.78 14.07
CA CYS A 97 1.36 15.08 14.81
C CYS A 97 2.75 15.57 14.40
N TYR A 98 3.02 15.69 13.09
CA TYR A 98 4.31 16.18 12.60
C TYR A 98 4.57 17.65 12.98
N ILE A 99 3.59 18.54 12.79
CA ILE A 99 3.69 19.97 13.10
C ILE A 99 4.01 20.19 14.58
N TYR A 100 3.23 19.58 15.47
CA TYR A 100 3.43 19.73 16.91
C TYR A 100 4.78 19.16 17.35
N ASN A 101 5.14 17.96 16.89
CA ASN A 101 6.42 17.33 17.26
C ASN A 101 7.64 18.06 16.67
N LYS A 102 7.51 18.70 15.51
CA LYS A 102 8.56 19.53 14.93
C LYS A 102 8.72 20.84 15.69
N ALA A 103 7.63 21.51 16.05
CA ALA A 103 7.65 22.70 16.89
C ALA A 103 8.36 22.40 18.23
N LYS A 104 8.03 21.28 18.89
CA LYS A 104 8.68 20.86 20.14
C LYS A 104 10.19 20.65 20.00
N LYS A 105 10.67 20.08 18.89
CA LYS A 105 12.11 19.88 18.61
C LYS A 105 12.85 21.17 18.26
N GLY A 106 12.17 22.14 17.64
CA GLY A 106 12.74 23.45 17.29
C GLY A 106 12.83 24.42 18.47
N VAL A 107 12.04 24.21 19.52
CA VAL A 107 12.07 25.02 20.73
C VAL A 107 13.07 24.43 21.73
N LYS A 108 14.37 24.78 21.59
CA LYS A 108 15.31 24.75 22.73
C LYS A 108 14.85 25.82 23.71
N ARG A 109 13.94 25.46 24.63
CA ARG A 109 13.44 26.37 25.68
C ARG A 109 14.63 26.80 26.54
N LYS A 110 15.04 28.05 26.40
CA LYS A 110 15.83 28.76 27.41
C LYS A 110 14.94 28.96 28.64
N ALA A 111 15.54 28.78 29.80
CA ALA A 111 15.11 29.13 31.16
C ALA A 111 14.12 28.19 31.90
N ASP A 112 14.70 27.56 32.93
CA ASP A 112 14.27 27.42 34.33
C ASP A 112 13.38 26.25 34.82
N THR A 113 14.10 25.24 35.33
CA THR A 113 14.14 24.67 36.69
C THR A 113 12.90 24.08 37.38
N THR A 114 13.14 22.87 37.95
CA THR A 114 12.35 22.02 38.90
C THR A 114 11.18 21.25 38.26
N THR A 115 11.12 19.91 38.26
CA THR A 115 11.58 18.87 39.21
C THR A 115 11.66 17.52 38.46
N PRO A 116 12.58 16.59 38.79
CA PRO A 116 12.59 15.25 38.21
C PRO A 116 11.64 14.33 38.97
N VAL A 117 10.86 13.50 38.27
CA VAL A 117 10.34 12.24 38.86
C VAL A 117 10.82 11.08 38.00
N ILE A 118 11.50 10.20 38.71
CA ILE A 118 12.33 9.07 38.31
C ILE A 118 11.48 7.79 38.44
N THR A 119 11.55 6.94 37.40
CA THR A 119 11.76 5.47 37.44
C THR A 119 10.67 4.55 38.05
N THR A 120 9.98 3.69 37.27
CA THR A 120 10.28 2.32 36.76
C THR A 120 9.88 1.16 37.68
N VAL A 121 9.25 0.12 37.09
CA VAL A 121 9.63 -1.33 37.09
C VAL A 121 8.57 -2.12 36.30
N ALA A 122 8.78 -3.27 35.66
CA ALA A 122 9.92 -3.99 35.08
C ALA A 122 9.37 -5.35 34.59
N GLY A 123 10.06 -5.97 33.62
CA GLY A 123 9.88 -7.36 33.20
C GLY A 123 10.46 -7.62 31.80
N LYS A 124 11.79 -7.43 31.59
CA LYS A 124 12.87 -8.45 31.56
C LYS A 124 12.78 -9.39 30.33
N ASN A 125 13.56 -9.19 29.24
CA ASN A 125 15.00 -9.52 28.98
C ASN A 125 15.21 -10.97 28.45
N PRO A 126 16.34 -11.37 27.78
CA PRO A 126 17.61 -10.64 27.55
C PRO A 126 18.32 -10.78 26.15
N THR A 127 19.23 -9.81 25.90
CA THR A 127 20.54 -9.77 25.20
C THR A 127 20.99 -10.76 24.11
N ALA A 128 21.58 -10.22 23.03
CA ALA A 128 23.00 -10.42 22.67
C ALA A 128 23.48 -9.39 21.61
N GLN A 129 24.63 -8.76 21.84
CA GLN A 129 25.42 -7.99 20.88
C GLN A 129 26.59 -8.85 20.38
N SER A 130 27.11 -8.58 19.19
CA SER A 130 28.43 -9.05 18.74
C SER A 130 29.10 -7.99 17.85
N PRO A 131 30.41 -7.70 18.04
CA PRO A 131 31.21 -6.86 17.14
C PRO A 131 32.03 -7.68 16.13
N GLU A 132 32.69 -6.95 15.23
CA GLU A 132 33.39 -7.32 13.98
C GLU A 132 34.66 -8.19 14.12
N HIS A 133 35.10 -8.83 13.02
CA HIS A 133 36.51 -8.87 12.56
C HIS A 133 36.69 -9.48 11.15
N ASP A 134 37.44 -8.77 10.29
CA ASP A 134 38.05 -9.23 9.03
C ASP A 134 39.51 -9.68 9.28
N THR A 135 39.99 -10.74 8.60
CA THR A 135 41.37 -10.87 8.04
C THR A 135 41.58 -12.19 7.27
N VAL A 136 42.63 -12.20 6.45
CA VAL A 136 42.89 -13.00 5.23
C VAL A 136 44.03 -14.04 5.42
N GLN A 137 44.07 -15.07 4.53
CA GLN A 137 45.21 -15.87 4.02
C GLN A 137 45.58 -17.28 4.59
N SER A 138 45.36 -18.30 3.74
CA SER A 138 46.31 -19.22 3.03
C SER A 138 47.32 -20.18 3.73
N LEU A 139 47.52 -21.35 3.03
CA LEU A 139 48.58 -22.40 3.05
C LEU A 139 48.33 -23.63 3.98
N GLY A 140 48.40 -24.92 3.59
CA GLY A 140 48.58 -25.64 2.32
C GLY A 140 48.79 -27.17 2.51
N ARG A 141 48.48 -27.98 1.46
CA ARG A 141 49.12 -29.27 1.01
C ARG A 141 48.86 -30.57 1.85
N ARG A 142 48.61 -31.81 1.34
CA ARG A 142 49.00 -32.55 0.11
C ARG A 142 48.20 -33.89 -0.13
N GLU A 143 47.96 -34.22 -1.42
CA GLU A 143 47.92 -35.53 -2.17
C GLU A 143 47.09 -36.76 -1.69
N SER A 144 46.53 -37.69 -2.49
CA SER A 144 46.49 -38.07 -3.94
C SER A 144 45.37 -39.14 -4.11
N SER A 145 44.60 -39.30 -5.20
CA SER A 145 44.96 -40.06 -6.42
C SER A 145 43.72 -40.27 -7.32
N GLY A 146 43.93 -40.33 -8.65
CA GLY A 146 43.08 -41.11 -9.58
C GLY A 146 42.34 -40.34 -10.70
N ARG A 147 42.94 -40.24 -11.89
CA ARG A 147 42.34 -39.79 -13.17
C ARG A 147 41.56 -40.93 -13.84
N THR A 148 40.52 -40.60 -14.62
CA THR A 148 40.34 -41.04 -16.04
C THR A 148 39.23 -40.20 -16.75
N ILE A 149 39.61 -39.41 -17.77
CA ILE A 149 39.33 -39.55 -19.23
C ILE A 149 37.89 -39.16 -19.66
N ARG A 150 37.78 -38.04 -20.40
CA ARG A 150 36.62 -37.70 -21.26
C ARG A 150 36.76 -38.41 -22.62
N PRO A 151 35.65 -38.75 -23.28
CA PRO A 151 35.53 -38.68 -24.74
C PRO A 151 34.53 -37.58 -25.19
N PRO A 152 34.68 -36.97 -26.38
CA PRO A 152 33.68 -36.07 -26.97
C PRO A 152 32.90 -36.72 -28.13
N ARG A 153 31.71 -36.14 -28.42
CA ARG A 153 30.79 -36.32 -29.59
C ARG A 153 29.81 -37.51 -29.44
N SER A 154 28.55 -37.45 -29.88
CA SER A 154 27.98 -36.91 -31.13
C SER A 154 26.58 -36.30 -30.97
N ARG A 155 26.19 -35.50 -31.98
CA ARG A 155 24.79 -35.18 -32.31
C ARG A 155 23.99 -36.47 -32.40
N ASP A 156 22.86 -36.53 -31.71
CA ASP A 156 21.64 -37.14 -32.23
C ASP A 156 20.45 -36.38 -31.66
N LEU A 157 19.49 -36.13 -32.55
CA LEU A 157 18.23 -35.48 -32.30
C LEU A 157 17.38 -36.42 -31.47
N ASP A 158 17.10 -36.06 -30.22
CA ASP A 158 15.91 -36.55 -29.53
C ASP A 158 15.25 -35.40 -28.77
N SER A 159 13.96 -35.28 -29.06
CA SER A 159 13.08 -34.23 -28.58
C SER A 159 12.66 -34.58 -27.16
N GLU A 160 13.37 -34.06 -26.16
CA GLU A 160 12.87 -34.03 -24.78
C GLU A 160 12.58 -32.57 -24.39
N GLU A 161 11.33 -32.16 -24.60
CA GLU A 161 10.76 -31.00 -23.93
C GLU A 161 10.71 -31.27 -22.42
N GLY A 162 11.73 -30.80 -21.70
CA GLY A 162 11.84 -31.00 -20.26
C GLY A 162 12.60 -29.87 -19.59
N VAL A 163 11.89 -29.12 -18.74
CA VAL A 163 12.35 -28.00 -17.89
C VAL A 163 12.46 -26.66 -18.62
N GLY A 164 11.30 -26.10 -18.99
CA GLY A 164 11.17 -24.80 -19.65
C GLY A 164 11.90 -23.67 -18.92
N CYS A 165 13.07 -23.29 -19.42
CA CYS A 165 13.70 -22.03 -19.07
C CYS A 165 12.80 -20.89 -19.56
N MET A 166 12.42 -19.99 -18.67
CA MET A 166 11.64 -18.80 -19.00
C MET A 166 12.29 -18.09 -20.20
N THR A 167 11.54 -17.80 -21.27
CA THR A 167 12.09 -17.07 -22.42
C THR A 167 12.62 -15.71 -21.95
N GLU A 168 13.65 -15.17 -22.60
CA GLU A 168 14.20 -13.86 -22.24
C GLU A 168 13.10 -12.79 -22.22
N GLN A 169 12.14 -12.86 -23.15
CA GLN A 169 11.01 -11.94 -23.17
C GLN A 169 10.10 -12.05 -21.93
N VAL A 170 9.84 -13.25 -21.41
CA VAL A 170 9.04 -13.40 -20.18
C VAL A 170 9.85 -13.01 -18.94
N LYS A 171 11.18 -13.11 -18.96
CA LYS A 171 12.04 -12.51 -17.91
C LYS A 171 11.90 -10.99 -17.86
N TYR A 172 11.82 -10.30 -18.99
CA TYR A 172 11.53 -8.86 -19.02
C TYR A 172 10.16 -8.54 -18.41
N CYS A 173 9.14 -9.33 -18.73
CA CYS A 173 7.80 -9.19 -18.13
C CYS A 173 7.85 -9.34 -16.60
N ASN A 174 8.61 -10.31 -16.09
CA ASN A 174 8.81 -10.50 -14.65
C ASN A 174 9.51 -9.28 -14.00
N ASN A 175 10.53 -8.72 -14.64
CA ASN A 175 11.20 -7.52 -14.12
C ASN A 175 10.27 -6.31 -14.09
N LEU A 176 9.46 -6.12 -15.12
CA LEU A 176 8.44 -5.08 -15.16
C LEU A 176 7.40 -5.27 -14.05
N LEU A 177 6.93 -6.51 -13.85
CA LEU A 177 6.00 -6.83 -12.77
C LEU A 177 6.60 -6.55 -11.39
N LYS A 178 7.89 -6.85 -11.17
CA LYS A 178 8.59 -6.49 -9.92
C LYS A 178 8.66 -4.98 -9.72
N ASP A 179 8.91 -4.22 -10.78
CA ASP A 179 8.99 -2.76 -10.73
C ASP A 179 7.66 -2.12 -10.29
N PHE A 180 6.51 -2.65 -10.72
CA PHE A 180 5.20 -2.17 -10.26
C PHE A 180 4.96 -2.32 -8.76
N PHE A 181 5.61 -3.29 -8.10
CA PHE A 181 5.53 -3.47 -6.64
C PHE A 181 6.64 -2.72 -5.88
N SER A 182 7.54 -2.04 -6.59
CA SER A 182 8.58 -1.25 -5.95
C SER A 182 7.97 -0.01 -5.25
N LYS A 183 8.71 0.53 -4.28
CA LYS A 183 8.30 1.77 -3.57
C LYS A 183 8.08 2.95 -4.52
N LYS A 184 8.76 2.96 -5.67
CA LYS A 184 8.63 4.00 -6.70
C LYS A 184 7.20 4.11 -7.24
N HIS A 185 6.52 2.97 -7.39
CA HIS A 185 5.20 2.90 -8.02
C HIS A 185 4.04 2.74 -7.03
N ALA A 186 4.36 2.51 -5.76
CA ALA A 186 3.36 2.34 -4.69
C ALA A 186 2.34 3.49 -4.60
N SER A 187 2.69 4.72 -5.01
CA SER A 187 1.78 5.87 -4.99
C SER A 187 0.58 5.74 -5.93
N PHE A 188 0.65 4.89 -6.96
CA PHE A 188 -0.43 4.68 -7.93
C PHE A 188 -0.78 3.21 -8.18
N ALA A 189 0.13 2.26 -7.94
CA ALA A 189 -0.11 0.85 -8.23
C ALA A 189 -0.89 0.12 -7.12
N TRP A 190 -0.94 0.68 -5.90
CA TRP A 190 -1.53 0.01 -4.73
C TRP A 190 -2.99 -0.45 -4.90
N PRO A 191 -3.89 0.23 -5.64
CA PRO A 191 -5.26 -0.26 -5.84
C PRO A 191 -5.33 -1.55 -6.65
N PHE A 192 -4.28 -1.86 -7.42
CA PHE A 192 -4.22 -2.97 -8.35
C PHE A 192 -3.39 -4.15 -7.82
N TYR A 193 -2.92 -4.10 -6.56
CA TYR A 193 -2.11 -5.18 -5.97
C TYR A 193 -2.90 -6.43 -5.62
N LYS A 194 -4.21 -6.29 -5.42
CA LYS A 194 -5.10 -7.39 -5.02
C LYS A 194 -6.39 -7.31 -5.82
N SER A 195 -7.02 -8.46 -5.97
CA SER A 195 -8.34 -8.60 -6.55
C SER A 195 -9.35 -7.69 -5.85
N VAL A 196 -10.31 -7.18 -6.62
CA VAL A 196 -11.44 -6.42 -6.08
C VAL A 196 -12.33 -7.35 -5.27
N ASP A 197 -12.42 -7.09 -3.97
CA ASP A 197 -13.34 -7.79 -3.07
C ASP A 197 -14.73 -7.14 -3.17
N ALA A 198 -15.52 -7.60 -4.14
CA ALA A 198 -16.83 -7.04 -4.45
C ALA A 198 -17.79 -7.10 -3.25
N ASP A 199 -17.82 -8.20 -2.50
CA ASP A 199 -18.71 -8.38 -1.35
C ASP A 199 -18.34 -7.42 -0.20
N LEU A 200 -17.05 -7.32 0.11
CA LEU A 200 -16.56 -6.42 1.15
C LEU A 200 -16.90 -4.95 0.82
N LEU A 201 -16.76 -4.59 -0.44
CA LEU A 201 -17.01 -3.24 -0.98
C LEU A 201 -18.49 -2.95 -1.27
N GLY A 202 -19.36 -3.98 -1.29
CA GLY A 202 -20.77 -3.85 -1.65
C GLY A 202 -21.01 -3.63 -3.15
N LEU A 203 -20.10 -4.10 -4.01
CA LEU A 203 -20.18 -3.97 -5.46
C LEU A 203 -20.97 -5.12 -6.08
N HIS A 204 -22.28 -5.15 -5.83
CA HIS A 204 -23.12 -6.26 -6.29
C HIS A 204 -23.12 -6.45 -7.81
N ASP A 205 -22.88 -5.38 -8.58
CA ASP A 205 -22.83 -5.37 -10.04
C ASP A 205 -21.42 -5.59 -10.64
N TYR A 206 -20.39 -5.73 -9.80
CA TYR A 206 -19.01 -5.78 -10.28
C TYR A 206 -18.74 -6.96 -11.19
N TYR A 207 -19.14 -8.17 -10.80
CA TYR A 207 -18.96 -9.37 -11.62
C TYR A 207 -19.99 -9.48 -12.76
N ASP A 208 -21.05 -8.67 -12.73
CA ASP A 208 -21.96 -8.51 -13.85
C ASP A 208 -21.31 -7.69 -14.97
N MET A 209 -20.56 -6.64 -14.61
CA MET A 209 -19.86 -5.79 -15.58
C MET A 209 -18.47 -6.32 -15.96
N ILE A 210 -17.71 -6.83 -14.99
CA ILE A 210 -16.32 -7.28 -15.14
C ILE A 210 -16.26 -8.80 -15.18
N LYS A 211 -16.15 -9.35 -16.39
CA LYS A 211 -16.16 -10.81 -16.62
C LYS A 211 -14.82 -11.48 -16.37
N ASN A 212 -13.73 -10.75 -16.59
CA ASN A 212 -12.38 -11.27 -16.44
C ASN A 212 -11.60 -10.38 -15.45
N PRO A 213 -11.86 -10.48 -14.13
CA PRO A 213 -11.13 -9.70 -13.14
C PRO A 213 -9.64 -10.06 -13.19
N MET A 214 -8.77 -9.05 -13.05
CA MET A 214 -7.32 -9.22 -13.02
C MET A 214 -6.70 -8.18 -12.09
N ASP A 215 -5.60 -8.54 -11.46
CA ASP A 215 -4.81 -7.69 -10.57
C ASP A 215 -3.33 -8.12 -10.59
N LEU A 216 -2.44 -7.21 -10.19
CA LEU A 216 -0.99 -7.44 -10.22
C LEU A 216 -0.56 -8.57 -9.28
N GLY A 217 -1.29 -8.82 -8.20
CA GLY A 217 -1.05 -9.92 -7.28
C GLY A 217 -1.35 -11.27 -7.92
N THR A 218 -2.47 -11.36 -8.64
CA THR A 218 -2.83 -12.52 -9.46
C THR A 218 -1.81 -12.73 -10.58
N MET A 219 -1.41 -11.67 -11.30
CA MET A 219 -0.35 -11.77 -12.31
C MET A 219 0.98 -12.28 -11.74
N ARG A 220 1.35 -11.88 -10.52
CA ARG A 220 2.54 -12.39 -9.82
C ARG A 220 2.45 -13.88 -9.56
N LYS A 221 1.31 -14.37 -9.05
CA LYS A 221 1.09 -15.81 -8.86
C LYS A 221 1.20 -16.58 -10.17
N LYS A 222 0.58 -16.08 -11.24
CA LYS A 222 0.69 -16.69 -12.59
C LYS A 222 2.14 -16.76 -13.07
N MET A 223 2.91 -15.69 -12.87
CA MET A 223 4.34 -15.65 -13.21
C MET A 223 5.15 -16.68 -12.42
N ASP A 224 4.94 -16.74 -11.09
CA ASP A 224 5.65 -17.66 -10.20
C ASP A 224 5.31 -19.13 -10.50
N ASN A 225 4.05 -19.40 -10.87
CA ASN A 225 3.56 -20.71 -11.29
C ASN A 225 3.92 -21.07 -12.75
N ARG A 226 4.62 -20.19 -13.48
CA ARG A 226 4.96 -20.36 -14.91
C ARG A 226 3.74 -20.55 -15.82
N GLU A 227 2.64 -19.88 -15.50
CA GLU A 227 1.40 -19.91 -16.29
C GLU A 227 1.46 -19.03 -17.54
N TYR A 228 2.43 -18.11 -17.63
CA TYR A 228 2.68 -17.34 -18.86
C TYR A 228 3.64 -18.07 -19.78
N ARG A 229 3.14 -18.48 -20.94
CA ARG A 229 3.93 -19.13 -21.99
C ARG A 229 4.54 -18.11 -22.95
N SER A 230 3.92 -16.94 -23.04
CA SER A 230 4.34 -15.86 -23.94
C SER A 230 4.20 -14.47 -23.29
N PRO A 231 4.95 -13.47 -23.78
CA PRO A 231 4.76 -12.08 -23.37
C PRO A 231 3.37 -11.53 -23.70
N ASP A 232 2.72 -12.05 -24.75
CA ASP A 232 1.38 -11.61 -25.16
C ASP A 232 0.31 -11.93 -24.12
N GLU A 233 0.41 -13.08 -23.46
CA GLU A 233 -0.47 -13.47 -22.36
C GLU A 233 -0.28 -12.56 -21.14
N PHE A 234 0.98 -12.22 -20.79
CA PHE A 234 1.27 -11.25 -19.74
C PHE A 234 0.70 -9.86 -20.09
N ALA A 235 0.93 -9.40 -21.33
CA ALA A 235 0.44 -8.11 -21.79
C ALA A 235 -1.10 -8.07 -21.85
N TYR A 236 -1.74 -9.20 -22.14
CA TYR A 236 -3.19 -9.33 -22.09
C TYR A 236 -3.75 -9.10 -20.68
N ASP A 237 -3.18 -9.77 -19.68
CA ASP A 237 -3.59 -9.57 -18.28
C ASP A 237 -3.30 -8.16 -17.77
N MET A 238 -2.18 -7.55 -18.18
CA MET A 238 -1.88 -6.15 -17.87
C MET A 238 -2.93 -5.20 -18.47
N ARG A 239 -3.32 -5.43 -19.73
CA ARG A 239 -4.41 -4.68 -20.38
C ARG A 239 -5.75 -4.90 -19.70
N LEU A 240 -6.03 -6.10 -19.18
CA LEU A 240 -7.26 -6.36 -18.42
C LEU A 240 -7.36 -5.50 -17.16
N ILE A 241 -6.27 -5.33 -16.41
CA ILE A 241 -6.26 -4.47 -15.20
C ILE A 241 -6.72 -3.04 -15.56
N VAL A 242 -6.14 -2.47 -16.62
CA VAL A 242 -6.43 -1.09 -17.05
C VAL A 242 -7.82 -0.97 -17.67
N THR A 243 -8.20 -1.88 -18.56
CA THR A 243 -9.50 -1.82 -19.26
C THR A 243 -10.68 -2.11 -18.34
N ASN A 244 -10.55 -3.05 -17.40
CA ASN A 244 -11.56 -3.27 -16.37
C ASN A 244 -11.73 -2.04 -15.47
N CYS A 245 -10.62 -1.38 -15.12
CA CYS A 245 -10.65 -0.13 -14.37
C CYS A 245 -11.48 0.94 -15.10
N TYR A 246 -11.24 1.16 -16.39
CA TYR A 246 -12.00 2.14 -17.18
C TYR A 246 -13.45 1.73 -17.42
N LYS A 247 -13.72 0.42 -17.50
CA LYS A 247 -15.08 -0.09 -17.71
C LYS A 247 -15.97 0.10 -16.47
N TYR A 248 -15.42 -0.12 -15.28
CA TYR A 248 -16.20 -0.04 -14.04
C TYR A 248 -16.23 1.38 -13.44
N ASN A 249 -15.15 2.14 -13.58
CA ASN A 249 -14.99 3.42 -12.89
C ASN A 249 -15.23 4.62 -13.82
N PRO A 250 -15.91 5.68 -13.34
CA PRO A 250 -16.03 6.94 -14.05
C PRO A 250 -14.67 7.56 -14.44
N PRO A 251 -14.57 8.29 -15.57
CA PRO A 251 -13.29 8.78 -16.10
C PRO A 251 -12.58 9.80 -15.21
N ASP A 252 -13.32 10.47 -14.32
CA ASP A 252 -12.83 11.45 -13.33
C ASP A 252 -12.39 10.82 -12.01
N HIS A 253 -12.59 9.51 -11.83
CA HIS A 253 -12.27 8.80 -10.60
C HIS A 253 -10.74 8.63 -10.44
N ASP A 254 -10.21 8.84 -9.23
CA ASP A 254 -8.75 8.80 -8.96
C ASP A 254 -8.08 7.50 -9.42
N VAL A 255 -8.74 6.35 -9.21
CA VAL A 255 -8.25 5.04 -9.69
C VAL A 255 -8.05 4.96 -11.21
N VAL A 256 -8.82 5.70 -12.00
CA VAL A 256 -8.64 5.81 -13.46
C VAL A 256 -7.38 6.60 -13.78
N ALA A 257 -7.12 7.69 -13.07
CA ALA A 257 -5.87 8.44 -13.19
C ALA A 257 -4.64 7.61 -12.76
N MET A 258 -4.80 6.73 -11.76
CA MET A 258 -3.76 5.78 -11.36
C MET A 258 -3.53 4.69 -12.42
N ALA A 259 -4.58 4.14 -13.02
CA ALA A 259 -4.48 3.15 -14.09
C ALA A 259 -3.75 3.69 -15.34
N LYS A 260 -3.92 4.99 -15.66
CA LYS A 260 -3.16 5.66 -16.74
C LYS A 260 -1.65 5.69 -16.52
N LYS A 261 -1.18 5.48 -15.28
CA LYS A 261 0.26 5.40 -14.96
C LYS A 261 0.81 3.96 -15.04
N LEU A 262 -0.07 2.97 -15.21
CA LEU A 262 0.29 1.57 -15.42
C LEU A 262 0.46 1.19 -16.90
N SER A 263 -0.17 1.97 -17.79
CA SER A 263 -0.17 1.80 -19.24
C SER A 263 1.07 2.38 -19.92
#